data_AF-A0A5J9WGU4-F1
#
_entry.id   AF-A0A5J9WGU4-F1
#
_cell.length_a   1.000
_cell.length_b   1.000
_cell.length_c   1.000
_cell.angle_alpha   90.00
_cell.angle_beta   90.00
_cell.angle_gamma   90.00
#
_symmetry.space_group_name_H-M   'P 1'
#
loop_
_entity.id
_entity.type
_entity.pdbx_description
1 polymer ?
#
loop_
_entity_poly.entity_id
_entity_poly.type
_entity_poly.pdbx_seq_one_letter_code
_entity_poly.pdbx_strand_id
1 'polypeptide(L)'
;MGSQPADEIPATRWCAVTGGRGFMARHLVAALLRSGEWRVRVTNLAPDVVLGRGETEELLANGLHDGPFEGVDVVFHTAAGDSGKNDMQFHYKVNVNGQR
;
A
#
# COMPACT_ATOMS: atom_id res chain seq x y z
N MET A 1 20.83 -41.44 5.30
CA MET A 1 20.86 -40.16 4.56
C MET A 1 19.43 -39.68 4.45
N GLY A 2 18.99 -38.86 5.40
CA GLY A 2 17.68 -38.22 5.33
C GLY A 2 17.81 -37.03 4.39
N SER A 3 17.08 -37.07 3.27
CA SER A 3 16.94 -35.94 2.36
C SER A 3 16.36 -34.75 3.11
N GLN A 4 17.11 -33.65 3.18
CA GLN A 4 16.61 -32.34 3.59
C GLN A 4 15.40 -31.98 2.72
N PRO A 5 14.29 -31.49 3.30
CA PRO A 5 13.20 -30.96 2.48
C PRO A 5 13.75 -29.80 1.67
N ALA A 6 13.48 -29.84 0.36
CA ALA A 6 13.86 -28.83 -0.60
C ALA A 6 13.42 -27.44 -0.11
N ASP A 7 14.28 -26.44 -0.33
CA ASP A 7 14.05 -25.03 -0.08
C ASP A 7 12.58 -24.65 -0.32
N GLU A 8 11.87 -24.43 0.78
CA GLU A 8 10.52 -23.87 0.76
C GLU A 8 10.68 -22.45 0.22
N ILE A 9 10.36 -22.23 -1.05
CA ILE A 9 10.28 -20.87 -1.62
C ILE A 9 9.31 -20.13 -0.69
N PRO A 10 9.77 -19.10 0.06
CA PRO A 10 8.89 -18.45 1.01
C PRO A 10 7.68 -17.93 0.25
N ALA A 11 6.49 -18.41 0.64
CA ALA A 11 5.25 -18.02 0.01
C ALA A 11 5.21 -16.49 -0.08
N THR A 12 5.10 -15.97 -1.30
CA THR A 12 5.18 -14.52 -1.53
C THR A 12 4.10 -13.83 -0.68
N ARG A 13 4.52 -12.92 0.20
CA ARG A 13 3.65 -12.27 1.19
C ARG A 13 2.89 -11.10 0.55
N TRP A 14 1.63 -10.90 0.91
CA TRP A 14 0.86 -9.74 0.49
C TRP A 14 1.08 -8.58 1.45
N CYS A 15 1.32 -7.39 0.91
CA CYS A 15 1.28 -6.17 1.70
C CYS A 15 0.38 -5.11 1.07
N ALA A 16 -0.24 -4.28 1.92
CA ALA A 16 -0.92 -3.08 1.50
C ALA A 16 -0.04 -1.85 1.81
N VAL A 17 0.01 -0.89 0.89
CA VAL A 17 0.69 0.40 1.09
C VAL A 17 -0.34 1.51 1.01
N THR A 18 -0.54 2.24 2.12
CA THR A 18 -1.41 3.42 2.12
C THR A 18 -0.64 4.66 1.71
N GLY A 19 -1.32 5.61 1.06
CA GLY A 19 -0.69 6.87 0.65
C GLY A 19 0.22 6.69 -0.59
N GLY A 20 -0.07 5.70 -1.43
CA GLY A 20 0.73 5.27 -2.60
C GLY A 20 1.21 6.34 -3.56
N ARG A 21 0.55 7.50 -3.57
CA ARG A 21 0.90 8.66 -4.41
C ARG A 21 1.99 9.55 -3.81
N GLY A 22 2.27 9.41 -2.51
CA GLY A 22 3.31 10.16 -1.82
C GLY A 22 4.71 9.74 -2.26
N PHE A 23 5.66 10.65 -2.11
CA PHE A 23 7.06 10.40 -2.49
C PHE A 23 7.62 9.14 -1.82
N MET A 24 7.48 9.03 -0.49
CA MET A 24 7.92 7.85 0.27
C MET A 24 7.25 6.56 -0.18
N ALA A 25 5.95 6.59 -0.43
CA ALA A 25 5.18 5.42 -0.83
C ALA A 25 5.71 4.81 -2.14
N ARG A 26 5.99 5.64 -3.15
CA ARG A 26 6.53 5.18 -4.44
C ARG A 26 7.89 4.51 -4.30
N HIS A 27 8.77 5.09 -3.48
CA HIS A 27 10.09 4.50 -3.21
C HIS A 27 9.98 3.18 -2.43
N LEU A 28 9.07 3.12 -1.46
CA LEU A 28 8.79 1.91 -0.70
C LEU A 28 8.23 0.79 -1.59
N VAL A 29 7.20 1.07 -2.40
CA VAL A 29 6.63 0.10 -3.35
C VAL A 29 7.71 -0.45 -4.27
N ALA A 30 8.56 0.42 -4.83
CA ALA A 30 9.66 -0.01 -5.68
C ALA A 30 10.66 -0.92 -4.93
N ALA A 31 10.97 -0.62 -3.67
CA ALA A 31 11.84 -1.46 -2.85
C ALA A 31 11.22 -2.83 -2.53
N LEU A 32 9.94 -2.86 -2.16
CA LEU A 32 9.20 -4.09 -1.87
C LEU A 32 9.12 -4.99 -3.10
N LEU A 33 8.81 -4.43 -4.28
CA LEU A 33 8.77 -5.21 -5.53
C LEU A 33 10.17 -5.74 -5.91
N ARG A 34 11.23 -4.93 -5.79
CA ARG A 34 12.61 -5.37 -6.08
C ARG A 34 13.10 -6.48 -5.15
N SER A 35 12.57 -6.58 -3.93
CA SER A 35 12.96 -7.65 -3.01
C SER A 35 12.50 -9.04 -3.46
N GLY A 36 11.46 -9.14 -4.31
CA GLY A 36 10.86 -10.41 -4.73
C GLY A 36 10.03 -11.12 -3.65
N GLU A 37 10.04 -10.62 -2.41
CA GLU A 37 9.34 -11.25 -1.27
C GLU A 37 7.87 -10.85 -1.17
N TRP A 38 7.47 -9.76 -1.83
CA TRP A 38 6.18 -9.10 -1.62
C TRP A 38 5.34 -9.00 -2.89
N ARG A 39 4.04 -9.27 -2.74
CA ARG A 39 2.97 -8.79 -3.62
C ARG A 39 2.36 -7.54 -3.00
N VAL A 40 2.40 -6.43 -3.74
CA VAL A 40 2.04 -5.11 -3.20
C VAL A 40 0.67 -4.67 -3.71
N ARG A 41 -0.25 -4.34 -2.79
CA ARG A 41 -1.52 -3.63 -3.07
C ARG A 41 -1.37 -2.18 -2.66
N VAL A 42 -1.55 -1.26 -3.60
CA VAL A 42 -1.53 0.18 -3.29
C VAL A 42 -2.95 0.64 -3.02
N THR A 43 -3.20 1.20 -1.84
CA THR A 43 -4.52 1.70 -1.46
C THR A 43 -4.44 3.16 -1.04
N ASN A 44 -5.44 3.95 -1.44
CA ASN A 44 -5.58 5.33 -1.01
C ASN A 44 -6.94 5.48 -0.35
N LEU A 45 -6.94 5.76 0.96
CA LEU A 45 -8.13 5.77 1.82
C LEU A 45 -9.06 6.99 1.63
N ALA A 46 -8.87 7.79 0.58
CA ALA A 46 -9.72 8.96 0.32
C ALA A 46 -10.30 8.88 -1.10
N PRO A 47 -11.63 9.01 -1.26
CA PRO A 47 -12.29 8.94 -2.57
C PRO A 47 -12.00 10.14 -3.47
N ASP A 48 -11.39 11.21 -2.95
CA ASP A 48 -11.06 12.40 -3.74
C ASP A 48 -9.57 12.76 -3.63
N VAL A 49 -8.79 12.34 -4.62
CA VAL A 49 -7.63 13.12 -5.05
C VAL A 49 -7.51 12.93 -6.55
N VAL A 50 -7.54 14.06 -7.26
CA VAL A 50 -7.39 14.18 -8.70
C VAL A 50 -6.14 13.43 -9.16
N LEU A 51 -6.34 12.43 -10.02
CA LEU A 51 -5.26 11.73 -10.71
C LEU A 51 -4.76 12.58 -11.88
N GLY A 52 -3.45 12.82 -11.94
CA GLY A 52 -2.80 13.21 -13.18
C GLY A 52 -2.85 12.03 -14.15
N ARG A 53 -3.32 12.28 -15.39
CA ARG A 53 -3.35 11.29 -16.48
C ARG A 53 -1.98 10.66 -16.66
N GLY A 54 -1.89 9.34 -16.58
CA GLY A 54 -0.69 8.65 -17.06
C GLY A 54 -0.62 7.18 -16.76
N GLU A 55 -0.54 6.77 -15.49
CA GLU A 55 -0.03 5.43 -15.19
C GLU A 55 -0.69 4.89 -13.92
N THR A 56 -1.11 3.62 -13.94
CA THR A 56 -1.59 2.78 -12.81
C THR A 56 -3.12 2.61 -12.63
N GLU A 57 -3.91 2.56 -13.70
CA GLU A 57 -5.34 2.18 -13.58
C GLU A 57 -5.55 0.64 -13.57
N GLU A 58 -4.67 -0.11 -14.25
CA GLU A 58 -4.75 -1.58 -14.35
C GLU A 58 -4.33 -2.33 -13.07
N LEU A 59 -3.50 -1.73 -12.22
CA LEU A 59 -3.06 -2.32 -10.95
C LEU A 59 -4.08 -2.12 -9.80
N LEU A 60 -5.07 -1.24 -10.00
CA LEU A 60 -6.09 -0.90 -9.01
C LEU A 60 -7.39 -1.69 -9.20
N ALA A 61 -7.65 -2.23 -10.38
CA ALA A 61 -8.96 -2.80 -10.74
C ALA A 61 -9.22 -4.22 -10.22
N ASN A 62 -8.20 -5.02 -9.90
CA ASN A 62 -8.36 -6.45 -9.60
C ASN A 62 -8.58 -6.78 -8.11
N GLY A 63 -8.97 -5.80 -7.29
CA GLY A 63 -9.04 -5.97 -5.82
C GLY A 63 -10.36 -5.58 -5.17
N LEU A 64 -11.45 -5.42 -5.92
CA LEU A 64 -12.72 -4.91 -5.37
C LEU A 64 -13.81 -5.99 -5.25
N HIS A 65 -13.51 -7.06 -4.53
CA HIS A 65 -14.56 -7.92 -3.96
C HIS A 65 -14.43 -8.12 -2.44
N ASP A 66 -13.27 -7.77 -1.88
CA ASP A 66 -12.90 -7.94 -0.47
C ASP A 66 -12.23 -6.62 -0.01
N GLY A 67 -12.27 -6.26 1.27
CA GLY A 67 -11.75 -4.96 1.74
C GLY A 67 -10.27 -4.73 1.34
N PRO A 68 -9.76 -3.47 1.29
CA PRO A 68 -8.41 -3.16 0.78
C PRO A 68 -7.26 -3.84 1.55
N PHE A 69 -7.56 -4.41 2.72
CA PHE A 69 -6.62 -5.11 3.59
C PHE A 69 -6.94 -6.60 3.77
N GLU A 70 -7.96 -7.13 3.11
CA GLU A 70 -8.29 -8.54 3.25
C GLU A 70 -7.23 -9.42 2.57
N GLY A 71 -6.71 -10.40 3.32
CA GLY A 71 -5.64 -11.29 2.86
C GLY A 71 -4.27 -10.63 2.72
N VAL A 72 -4.03 -9.48 3.38
CA VAL A 72 -2.69 -8.89 3.47
C VAL A 72 -2.01 -9.29 4.77
N ASP A 73 -0.72 -9.63 4.70
CA ASP A 73 0.09 -9.97 5.86
C ASP A 73 0.58 -8.72 6.60
N VAL A 74 0.86 -7.64 5.86
CA VAL A 74 1.44 -6.40 6.39
C VAL A 74 0.79 -5.16 5.76
N VAL A 75 0.56 -4.13 6.58
CA VAL A 75 0.17 -2.79 6.11
C VAL A 75 1.30 -1.81 6.37
N PHE A 76 1.83 -1.20 5.30
CA PHE A 76 2.73 -0.07 5.38
C PHE A 76 1.95 1.24 5.23
N HIS A 77 1.83 1.99 6.32
CA HIS A 77 1.12 3.26 6.29
C HIS A 77 2.06 4.43 5.97
N THR A 78 1.84 5.09 4.83
CA THR A 78 2.61 6.30 4.45
C THR A 78 1.71 7.49 4.13
N ALA A 79 0.39 7.34 4.29
CA ALA A 79 -0.56 8.43 4.12
C ALA A 79 -0.33 9.51 5.19
N ALA A 80 -0.35 10.76 4.76
CA ALA A 80 -0.32 11.92 5.64
C ALA A 80 -1.11 13.06 5.00
N GLY A 81 -1.69 13.91 5.83
CA GLY A 81 -2.30 15.16 5.40
C GLY A 81 -1.27 16.05 4.72
N ASP A 82 -1.66 16.67 3.61
CA ASP A 82 -0.87 17.71 2.94
C ASP A 82 -0.64 18.89 3.89
N SER A 83 0.62 19.11 4.28
CA SER A 83 1.01 20.16 5.22
C SER A 83 0.80 21.57 4.67
N GLY A 84 0.67 21.74 3.36
CA GLY A 84 0.28 23.01 2.74
C GLY A 84 -1.18 23.39 3.00
N LYS A 85 -2.03 22.45 3.43
CA LYS A 85 -3.41 22.72 3.83
C LYS A 85 -3.46 23.11 5.31
N ASN A 86 -3.81 24.35 5.60
CA ASN A 86 -3.97 24.83 6.97
C ASN A 86 -5.38 24.52 7.53
N ASP A 87 -5.71 23.23 7.65
CA ASP A 87 -6.99 22.75 8.19
C ASP A 87 -6.74 21.61 9.19
N MET A 88 -6.91 21.92 10.48
CA MET A 88 -6.70 20.94 11.55
C MET A 88 -7.68 19.77 11.49
N GLN A 89 -8.92 19.97 11.04
CA GLN A 89 -9.89 18.88 10.94
C GLN A 89 -9.49 17.91 9.82
N PHE A 90 -8.99 18.44 8.71
CA PHE A 90 -8.41 17.63 7.64
C PHE A 90 -7.20 16.82 8.14
N HIS A 91 -6.25 17.47 8.82
CA HIS A 91 -5.08 16.79 9.37
C HIS A 91 -5.44 15.75 10.42
N TYR A 92 -6.40 16.03 11.29
CA TYR A 92 -6.91 15.06 12.28
C TYR A 92 -7.56 13.87 11.59
N LYS A 93 -8.40 14.10 10.57
CA LYS A 93 -9.06 13.03 9.83
C LYS A 93 -8.05 12.10 9.14
N VAL A 94 -7.03 12.65 8.50
CA VAL A 94 -6.03 11.84 7.78
C VAL A 94 -5.05 11.18 8.74
N ASN A 95 -4.46 11.94 9.65
CA ASN A 95 -3.33 11.48 10.45
C ASN A 95 -3.75 10.74 11.73
N VAL A 96 -4.98 10.92 12.23
CA VAL A 96 -5.47 10.23 13.44
C VAL A 96 -6.51 9.19 13.06
N ASN A 97 -7.60 9.62 12.44
CA ASN A 97 -8.69 8.69 12.10
C ASN A 97 -8.28 7.71 10.99
N GLY A 98 -7.43 8.12 10.05
CA GLY A 98 -6.92 7.26 8.98
C GLY A 98 -5.95 6.15 9.45
N GLN A 99 -5.60 6.11 10.74
CA GLN A 99 -4.78 5.05 11.35
C GLN A 99 -5.60 4.05 12.18
N ARG A 100 -6.89 4.30 12.40
CA ARG A 100 -7.82 3.41 13.13
C ARG A 100 -8.55 2.50 12.15
#